data_AF-A0A927Z9P3-F1
#
_entry.id   AF-A0A927Z9P3-F1
#
_cell.length_a   1.000
_cell.length_b   1.000
_cell.length_c   1.000
_cell.angle_alpha   90.00
_cell.angle_beta   90.00
_cell.angle_gamma   90.00
#
_symmetry.space_group_name_H-M   'P 1'
#
loop_
_entity.id
_entity.type
_entity.pdbx_description
1 polymer ?
#
loop_
_entity_poly.entity_id
_entity_poly.type
_entity_poly.pdbx_seq_one_letter_code
_entity_poly.pdbx_strand_id
1 'polypeptide(L)'
;MKALSKVCAVLLAICLIGSLAACSGSAQPASTQAPETTAAPSETAAPVETETEAAEPAIAAGTFTFDYVDRYGDTTAFTITTKDTGKVFVTLDGPLKKGIIHADTWEDNGDGTITIGAFDEDIDVEFLEADGSSIWAVDGESIVPVKYTEPTEFIERENTAPMSAAQAVGIYTFGFINAYGVTVPYVVSIKADGTADITMVSAWVGPQVYHAGKWEYVPDSKVMFSEMTWDGEEPKTEGNGAVWFADGTYESTWVLDGDGNCVPDGYEGEIGEIDLSTLDPAIYPANADKVGIYTFGFINAYGVTVPYIVSAKADGTADIYMVSAWVGTQAYHAGHWGDMSQNGDGTISFVDMTWDGEEPRTEGNGAVWFAEGTYESDWILNADGTCVPKDYEGEIGEIDVTTLDPAIYPQ
;
A
#
# COMPACT_ATOMS: atom_id res chain seq x y z
N MET A 1 -8.06 36.13 -23.57
CA MET A 1 -8.49 34.71 -23.45
C MET A 1 -9.99 34.43 -23.59
N LYS A 2 -10.91 35.41 -23.66
CA LYS A 2 -12.37 35.14 -23.76
C LYS A 2 -12.89 34.61 -25.12
N ALA A 3 -12.03 34.46 -26.13
CA ALA A 3 -12.41 34.00 -27.46
C ALA A 3 -12.19 32.49 -27.69
N LEU A 4 -11.29 31.85 -26.92
CA LEU A 4 -10.93 30.45 -27.13
C LEU A 4 -11.96 29.48 -26.51
N SER A 5 -12.57 29.83 -25.38
CA SER A 5 -13.57 28.95 -24.73
C SER A 5 -14.89 28.83 -25.51
N LYS A 6 -15.22 29.82 -26.35
CA LYS A 6 -16.44 29.79 -27.17
C LYS A 6 -16.30 28.88 -28.39
N VAL A 7 -15.08 28.60 -28.85
CA VAL A 7 -14.83 27.72 -30.00
C VAL A 7 -14.89 26.25 -29.56
N CYS A 8 -14.36 25.91 -28.39
CA CYS A 8 -14.41 24.54 -27.87
C CYS A 8 -15.83 24.08 -27.50
N ALA A 9 -16.68 24.98 -26.99
CA ALA A 9 -18.07 24.64 -26.64
C ALA A 9 -18.96 24.33 -27.86
N VAL A 10 -18.65 24.92 -29.04
CA VAL A 10 -19.41 24.66 -30.27
C VAL A 10 -18.96 23.36 -30.95
N LEU A 11 -17.69 22.99 -30.82
CA LEU A 11 -17.16 21.72 -31.36
C LEU A 11 -17.69 20.50 -30.59
N LEU A 12 -17.89 20.61 -29.27
CA LEU A 12 -18.44 19.50 -28.47
C LEU A 12 -19.92 19.21 -28.78
N ALA A 13 -20.69 20.22 -29.18
CA ALA A 13 -22.12 20.07 -29.50
C ALA A 13 -22.37 19.37 -30.85
N ILE A 14 -21.40 19.39 -31.77
CA ILE A 14 -21.54 18.76 -33.10
C ILE A 14 -21.26 17.25 -33.04
N CYS A 15 -20.44 16.77 -32.10
CA CYS A 15 -20.12 15.35 -31.97
C CYS A 15 -21.27 14.51 -31.35
N LEU A 16 -22.20 15.13 -30.62
CA LEU A 16 -23.30 14.43 -29.94
C LEU A 16 -24.51 14.11 -30.82
N ILE A 17 -24.55 14.58 -32.07
CA ILE A 17 -25.68 14.36 -33.00
C ILE A 17 -25.39 13.20 -33.99
N GLY A 18 -24.21 12.56 -33.92
CA GLY A 18 -23.77 11.53 -34.87
C GLY A 18 -24.08 10.07 -34.52
N SER A 19 -24.60 9.76 -33.32
CA SER A 19 -24.64 8.38 -32.79
C SER A 19 -26.00 7.67 -32.87
N LEU A 20 -27.01 8.22 -33.55
CA LEU A 20 -28.30 7.53 -33.78
C LEU A 20 -28.58 7.29 -35.27
N ALA A 21 -27.88 6.32 -35.87
CA ALA A 21 -28.28 5.71 -37.14
C ALA A 21 -27.63 4.33 -37.35
N ALA A 22 -27.97 3.35 -36.51
CA ALA A 22 -27.67 1.94 -36.78
C ALA A 22 -28.70 1.01 -36.12
N CYS A 23 -29.93 1.04 -36.63
CA CYS A 23 -30.95 0.01 -36.35
C CYS A 23 -31.80 -0.16 -37.61
N SER A 24 -31.47 -1.14 -38.44
CA SER A 24 -32.42 -1.72 -39.39
C SER A 24 -31.88 -3.03 -39.96
N GLY A 25 -32.56 -4.14 -39.67
CA GLY A 25 -32.24 -5.44 -40.24
C GLY A 25 -33.22 -6.52 -39.81
N SER A 26 -34.43 -6.46 -40.36
CA SER A 26 -35.58 -7.32 -40.10
C SER A 26 -35.52 -8.71 -40.76
N ALA A 27 -35.93 -9.73 -40.00
CA ALA A 27 -36.81 -10.87 -40.29
C ALA A 27 -36.78 -11.62 -41.66
N GLN A 28 -36.65 -12.97 -41.64
CA GLN A 28 -37.76 -13.95 -41.80
C GLN A 28 -37.28 -15.42 -41.97
N PRO A 29 -38.17 -16.44 -41.86
CA PRO A 29 -37.84 -17.77 -41.35
C PRO A 29 -37.98 -18.93 -42.36
N ALA A 30 -37.74 -20.14 -41.81
CA ALA A 30 -38.27 -21.46 -42.17
C ALA A 30 -37.45 -22.35 -43.15
N SER A 31 -37.16 -23.58 -42.72
CA SER A 31 -37.79 -24.78 -43.29
C SER A 31 -37.46 -26.05 -42.49
N THR A 32 -38.51 -26.81 -42.22
CA THR A 32 -38.56 -28.22 -41.82
C THR A 32 -38.02 -29.13 -42.93
N GLN A 33 -37.35 -30.24 -42.59
CA GLN A 33 -37.54 -31.57 -43.20
C GLN A 33 -36.74 -32.68 -42.47
N ALA A 34 -37.43 -33.80 -42.22
CA ALA A 34 -36.94 -35.17 -42.12
C ALA A 34 -37.76 -36.00 -43.14
N PRO A 35 -37.55 -37.31 -43.41
CA PRO A 35 -36.58 -38.28 -42.86
C PRO A 35 -35.94 -39.21 -43.95
N GLU A 36 -35.29 -40.28 -43.47
CA GLU A 36 -34.99 -41.59 -44.09
C GLU A 36 -33.64 -41.78 -44.82
N THR A 37 -32.82 -42.74 -44.33
CA THR A 37 -32.67 -44.07 -44.95
C THR A 37 -31.85 -45.01 -44.05
N THR A 38 -32.41 -46.21 -43.86
CA THR A 38 -31.86 -47.39 -43.20
C THR A 38 -30.81 -48.11 -44.04
N ALA A 39 -29.72 -48.58 -43.40
CA ALA A 39 -29.01 -49.80 -43.81
C ALA A 39 -28.32 -50.45 -42.60
N ALA A 40 -28.43 -51.78 -42.52
CA ALA A 40 -27.75 -52.69 -41.59
C ALA A 40 -27.11 -53.81 -42.45
N PRO A 41 -26.43 -54.81 -41.86
CA PRO A 41 -25.32 -54.79 -40.91
C PRO A 41 -24.11 -55.61 -41.42
N SER A 42 -22.91 -55.42 -40.86
CA SER A 42 -21.78 -56.36 -40.83
C SER A 42 -20.74 -55.74 -39.88
N GLU A 43 -19.92 -56.39 -39.06
CA GLU A 43 -19.52 -57.78 -38.86
C GLU A 43 -18.90 -57.83 -37.45
N THR A 44 -19.07 -58.93 -36.74
CA THR A 44 -18.54 -59.17 -35.39
C THR A 44 -17.02 -59.19 -35.38
N ALA A 45 -16.39 -58.31 -34.58
CA ALA A 45 -15.02 -58.45 -34.12
C ALA A 45 -15.01 -58.58 -32.58
N ALA A 46 -14.22 -59.54 -32.11
CA ALA A 46 -14.06 -59.93 -30.71
C ALA A 46 -13.58 -58.77 -29.81
N PRO A 47 -13.90 -58.79 -28.50
CA PRO A 47 -13.47 -57.74 -27.59
C PRO A 47 -11.94 -57.77 -27.47
N VAL A 48 -11.30 -56.67 -27.84
CA VAL A 48 -9.95 -56.36 -27.38
C VAL A 48 -10.08 -56.03 -25.90
N GLU A 49 -9.34 -56.73 -25.05
CA GLU A 49 -9.15 -56.35 -23.65
C GLU A 49 -8.49 -54.97 -23.64
N THR A 50 -9.30 -53.92 -23.46
CA THR A 50 -8.80 -52.61 -23.09
C THR A 50 -8.22 -52.76 -21.69
N GLU A 51 -6.89 -52.65 -21.56
CA GLU A 51 -6.26 -52.37 -20.28
C GLU A 51 -6.98 -51.17 -19.68
N THR A 52 -7.74 -51.39 -18.61
CA THR A 52 -8.18 -50.34 -17.71
C THR A 52 -6.91 -49.72 -17.14
N GLU A 53 -6.45 -48.64 -17.76
CA GLU A 53 -5.52 -47.69 -17.16
C GLU A 53 -6.03 -47.43 -15.74
N ALA A 54 -5.21 -47.74 -14.75
CA ALA A 54 -5.57 -47.54 -13.36
C ALA A 54 -5.86 -46.05 -13.20
N ALA A 55 -7.14 -45.69 -13.03
CA ALA A 55 -7.54 -44.32 -12.79
C ALA A 55 -6.66 -43.78 -11.68
N GLU A 56 -5.94 -42.67 -11.97
CA GLU A 56 -5.20 -41.96 -10.95
C GLU A 56 -6.13 -41.68 -9.76
N PRO A 57 -5.60 -41.72 -8.53
CA PRO A 57 -6.41 -41.52 -7.34
C PRO A 57 -7.06 -40.14 -7.43
N ALA A 58 -8.40 -40.12 -7.46
CA ALA A 58 -9.17 -38.88 -7.44
C ALA A 58 -8.76 -38.02 -6.25
N ILE A 59 -8.62 -36.71 -6.49
CA ILE A 59 -8.30 -35.73 -5.45
C ILE A 59 -9.50 -35.63 -4.51
N ALA A 60 -9.29 -36.00 -3.25
CA ALA A 60 -10.33 -35.93 -2.24
C ALA A 60 -10.59 -34.47 -1.82
N ALA A 61 -11.83 -34.16 -1.41
CA ALA A 61 -12.13 -32.90 -0.77
C ALA A 61 -11.27 -32.73 0.50
N GLY A 62 -10.74 -31.53 0.71
CA GLY A 62 -9.76 -31.29 1.76
C GLY A 62 -9.41 -29.81 1.91
N THR A 63 -8.35 -29.56 2.67
CA THR A 63 -7.77 -28.24 2.85
C THR A 63 -6.36 -28.24 2.28
N PHE A 64 -6.06 -27.23 1.47
CA PHE A 64 -4.79 -27.06 0.78
C PHE A 64 -4.25 -25.66 1.00
N THR A 65 -2.92 -25.50 0.95
CA THR A 65 -2.26 -24.20 1.17
C THR A 65 -1.36 -23.80 0.02
N PHE A 66 -1.31 -22.50 -0.26
CA PHE A 66 -0.49 -21.87 -1.28
C PHE A 66 -0.04 -20.48 -0.80
N ASP A 67 1.24 -20.15 -0.94
CA ASP A 67 1.74 -18.80 -0.68
C ASP A 67 1.90 -18.06 -2.01
N TYR A 68 1.04 -17.06 -2.23
CA TYR A 68 1.10 -16.19 -3.39
C TYR A 68 2.06 -15.04 -3.13
N VAL A 69 3.11 -14.91 -3.93
CA VAL A 69 4.02 -13.76 -3.92
C VAL A 69 3.63 -12.84 -5.06
N ASP A 70 3.27 -11.60 -4.75
CA ASP A 70 2.94 -10.62 -5.77
C ASP A 70 4.20 -9.98 -6.39
N ARG A 71 4.00 -9.16 -7.44
CA ARG A 71 5.10 -8.50 -8.15
C ARG A 71 5.90 -7.49 -7.29
N TYR A 72 5.41 -7.14 -6.10
CA TYR A 72 6.07 -6.25 -5.15
C TYR A 72 6.83 -7.02 -4.06
N GLY A 73 6.68 -8.34 -4.01
CA GLY A 73 7.34 -9.21 -3.02
C GLY A 73 6.50 -9.49 -1.80
N ASP A 74 5.24 -9.07 -1.79
CA ASP A 74 4.32 -9.34 -0.69
C ASP A 74 3.75 -10.76 -0.81
N THR A 75 3.77 -11.49 0.30
CA THR A 75 3.22 -12.84 0.38
C THR A 75 1.81 -12.82 0.96
N THR A 76 0.86 -13.44 0.26
CA THR A 76 -0.49 -13.72 0.76
C THR A 76 -0.70 -15.22 0.84
N ALA A 77 -1.05 -15.71 2.03
CA ALA A 77 -1.37 -17.12 2.24
C ALA A 77 -2.80 -17.42 1.77
N PHE A 78 -2.95 -18.40 0.89
CA PHE A 78 -4.21 -18.94 0.41
C PHE A 78 -4.46 -20.27 1.12
N THR A 79 -5.55 -20.37 1.87
CA THR A 79 -6.04 -21.64 2.43
C THR A 79 -7.32 -22.03 1.69
N ILE A 80 -7.23 -23.02 0.80
CA ILE A 80 -8.31 -23.48 -0.06
C ILE A 80 -8.97 -24.71 0.58
N THR A 81 -10.24 -24.60 0.96
CA THR A 81 -11.03 -25.71 1.50
C THR A 81 -12.11 -26.13 0.50
N THR A 82 -11.91 -27.29 -0.12
CA THR A 82 -12.89 -27.92 -1.00
C THR A 82 -13.83 -28.82 -0.18
N LYS A 83 -15.12 -28.88 -0.56
CA LYS A 83 -16.11 -29.77 0.07
C LYS A 83 -16.68 -30.74 -0.95
N ASP A 84 -17.08 -31.94 -0.50
CA ASP A 84 -17.78 -32.94 -1.33
C ASP A 84 -19.08 -32.41 -1.96
N THR A 85 -19.63 -31.30 -1.45
CA THR A 85 -20.79 -30.61 -2.02
C THR A 85 -20.46 -29.80 -3.27
N GLY A 86 -19.21 -29.80 -3.74
CA GLY A 86 -18.72 -28.97 -4.86
C GLY A 86 -18.38 -27.54 -4.49
N LYS A 87 -18.49 -27.15 -3.22
CA LYS A 87 -18.22 -25.77 -2.76
C LYS A 87 -16.76 -25.57 -2.39
N VAL A 88 -16.25 -24.37 -2.60
CA VAL A 88 -14.90 -23.95 -2.19
C VAL A 88 -14.97 -22.72 -1.29
N PHE A 89 -14.12 -22.72 -0.26
CA PHE A 89 -13.87 -21.58 0.61
C PHE A 89 -12.38 -21.28 0.52
N VAL A 90 -12.01 -20.05 0.18
CA VAL A 90 -10.62 -19.62 0.15
C VAL A 90 -10.44 -18.55 1.21
N THR A 91 -9.65 -18.87 2.23
CA THR A 91 -9.19 -17.87 3.19
C THR A 91 -7.92 -17.24 2.63
N LEU A 92 -7.90 -15.92 2.56
CA LEU A 92 -6.76 -15.11 2.19
C LEU A 92 -6.23 -14.43 3.45
N ASP A 93 -4.93 -14.53 3.69
CA ASP A 93 -4.25 -13.83 4.77
C ASP A 93 -2.96 -13.19 4.25
N GLY A 94 -3.04 -11.90 3.95
CA GLY A 94 -1.90 -11.12 3.46
C GLY A 94 -2.30 -9.81 2.77
N PRO A 95 -1.32 -9.10 2.17
CA PRO A 95 -1.50 -7.75 1.61
C PRO A 95 -2.44 -7.68 0.41
N LEU A 96 -2.59 -8.77 -0.37
CA LEU A 96 -3.55 -8.82 -1.46
C LEU A 96 -4.97 -8.62 -0.95
N LYS A 97 -5.31 -9.34 0.13
CA LYS A 97 -6.61 -9.32 0.79
C LYS A 97 -6.55 -10.15 2.07
N LYS A 98 -7.27 -9.73 3.10
CA LYS A 98 -7.58 -10.55 4.28
C LYS A 98 -9.07 -10.85 4.34
N GLY A 99 -9.45 -12.12 4.36
CA GLY A 99 -10.86 -12.52 4.41
C GLY A 99 -11.15 -13.89 3.82
N ILE A 100 -12.43 -14.18 3.60
CA ILE A 100 -12.89 -15.44 3.01
C ILE A 100 -13.66 -15.11 1.73
N ILE A 101 -13.27 -15.71 0.62
CA ILE A 101 -14.01 -15.71 -0.64
C ILE A 101 -14.55 -17.11 -0.94
N HIS A 102 -15.56 -17.18 -1.80
CA HIS A 102 -16.24 -18.43 -2.13
C HIS A 102 -16.20 -18.70 -3.62
N ALA A 103 -16.16 -19.98 -4.00
CA ALA A 103 -16.53 -20.41 -5.34
C ALA A 103 -17.58 -21.52 -5.24
N ASP A 104 -18.55 -21.50 -6.15
CA ASP A 104 -19.69 -22.42 -6.12
C ASP A 104 -19.37 -23.81 -6.69
N THR A 105 -18.23 -23.97 -7.38
CA THR A 105 -17.84 -25.22 -8.03
C THR A 105 -16.35 -25.49 -7.90
N TRP A 106 -16.00 -26.77 -7.72
CA TRP A 106 -14.71 -27.31 -8.10
C TRP A 106 -14.87 -28.66 -8.79
N GLU A 107 -13.93 -29.00 -9.67
CA GLU A 107 -13.88 -30.26 -10.41
C GLU A 107 -12.46 -30.84 -10.35
N ASP A 108 -12.36 -32.15 -10.11
CA ASP A 108 -11.12 -32.91 -10.26
C ASP A 108 -10.93 -33.25 -11.74
N ASN A 109 -9.82 -32.79 -12.33
CA ASN A 109 -9.52 -33.00 -13.74
C ASN A 109 -8.94 -34.39 -14.03
N GLY A 110 -8.59 -35.16 -12.99
CA GLY A 110 -8.06 -36.52 -13.11
C GLY A 110 -6.60 -36.61 -13.56
N ASP A 111 -5.87 -35.50 -13.49
CA ASP A 111 -4.45 -35.36 -13.88
C ASP A 111 -3.59 -34.74 -12.77
N GLY A 112 -4.08 -34.81 -11.52
CA GLY A 112 -3.45 -34.14 -10.38
C GLY A 112 -3.80 -32.65 -10.26
N THR A 113 -4.71 -32.13 -11.09
CA THR A 113 -5.21 -30.76 -10.99
C THR A 113 -6.69 -30.67 -10.64
N ILE A 114 -7.08 -29.55 -10.02
CA ILE A 114 -8.48 -29.18 -9.83
C ILE A 114 -8.79 -27.87 -10.55
N THR A 115 -10.00 -27.75 -11.07
CA THR A 115 -10.56 -26.49 -11.57
C THR A 115 -11.47 -25.89 -10.51
N ILE A 116 -11.20 -24.67 -10.07
CA ILE A 116 -12.07 -23.90 -9.17
C ILE A 116 -12.84 -22.89 -10.03
N GLY A 117 -14.16 -22.82 -9.84
CA GLY A 117 -15.03 -21.88 -10.55
C GLY A 117 -14.75 -20.41 -10.19
N ALA A 118 -15.48 -19.49 -10.81
CA ALA A 118 -15.37 -18.07 -10.51
C ALA A 118 -15.60 -17.79 -9.03
N PHE A 119 -14.73 -16.95 -8.46
CA PHE A 119 -14.90 -16.44 -7.11
C PHE A 119 -16.08 -15.46 -7.05
N ASP A 120 -16.77 -15.42 -5.91
CA ASP A 120 -17.89 -14.50 -5.64
C ASP A 120 -17.45 -13.04 -5.50
N GLU A 121 -16.15 -12.81 -5.35
CA GLU A 121 -15.50 -11.51 -5.30
C GLU A 121 -14.29 -11.50 -6.21
N ASP A 122 -14.07 -10.38 -6.91
CA ASP A 122 -12.89 -10.20 -7.75
C ASP A 122 -11.62 -10.17 -6.88
N ILE A 123 -10.64 -10.98 -7.27
CA ILE A 123 -9.27 -10.92 -6.76
C ILE A 123 -8.36 -10.60 -7.95
N ASP A 124 -7.62 -9.51 -7.85
CA ASP A 124 -6.76 -9.03 -8.94
C ASP A 124 -5.44 -9.82 -8.96
N VAL A 125 -5.50 -11.05 -9.48
CA VAL A 125 -4.35 -11.96 -9.59
C VAL A 125 -4.23 -12.51 -11.00
N GLU A 126 -2.99 -12.64 -11.47
CA GLU A 126 -2.70 -12.92 -12.89
C GLU A 126 -3.01 -14.37 -13.31
N PHE A 127 -3.22 -15.27 -12.34
CA PHE A 127 -3.49 -16.68 -12.61
C PHE A 127 -4.97 -17.01 -12.85
N LEU A 128 -5.89 -16.03 -12.73
CA LEU A 128 -7.30 -16.23 -13.08
C LEU A 128 -7.52 -16.26 -14.59
N GLU A 129 -8.49 -17.06 -15.00
CA GLU A 129 -9.05 -17.02 -16.34
C GLU A 129 -9.95 -15.79 -16.54
N ALA A 130 -10.27 -15.48 -17.79
CA ALA A 130 -11.13 -14.33 -18.13
C ALA A 130 -12.57 -14.43 -17.57
N ASP A 131 -13.01 -15.63 -17.18
CA ASP A 131 -14.29 -15.88 -16.52
C ASP A 131 -14.19 -15.92 -14.98
N GLY A 132 -13.01 -15.64 -14.42
CA GLY A 132 -12.72 -15.67 -12.99
C GLY A 132 -12.39 -17.05 -12.43
N SER A 133 -12.44 -18.11 -13.25
CA SER A 133 -12.04 -19.46 -12.82
C SER A 133 -10.52 -19.62 -12.74
N SER A 134 -10.06 -20.73 -12.15
CA SER A 134 -8.62 -21.02 -12.03
C SER A 134 -8.35 -22.52 -11.97
N ILE A 135 -7.20 -22.94 -12.51
CA ILE A 135 -6.72 -24.34 -12.48
C ILE A 135 -5.55 -24.43 -11.52
N TRP A 136 -5.55 -25.46 -10.67
CA TRP A 136 -4.59 -25.63 -9.59
C TRP A 136 -3.99 -27.03 -9.59
N ALA A 137 -2.67 -27.15 -9.52
CA ALA A 137 -1.98 -28.41 -9.33
C ALA A 137 -1.88 -28.75 -7.84
N VAL A 138 -2.23 -29.99 -7.48
CA VAL A 138 -2.26 -30.47 -6.09
C VAL A 138 -1.09 -31.43 -5.84
N ASP A 139 -0.33 -31.20 -4.77
CA ASP A 139 0.72 -32.10 -4.28
C ASP A 139 0.57 -32.29 -2.76
N GLY A 140 -0.17 -33.34 -2.37
CA GLY A 140 -0.50 -33.59 -0.97
C GLY A 140 -1.40 -32.50 -0.38
N GLU A 141 -0.91 -31.78 0.61
CA GLU A 141 -1.60 -30.64 1.25
C GLU A 141 -1.22 -29.29 0.60
N SER A 142 -0.25 -29.28 -0.32
CA SER A 142 0.13 -28.10 -1.09
C SER A 142 -0.66 -28.01 -2.39
N ILE A 143 -0.97 -26.79 -2.79
CA ILE A 143 -1.65 -26.50 -4.05
C ILE A 143 -1.00 -25.28 -4.71
N VAL A 144 -0.93 -25.22 -6.05
CA VAL A 144 -0.35 -24.07 -6.77
C VAL A 144 -1.18 -23.78 -8.02
N PRO A 145 -1.56 -22.52 -8.31
CA PRO A 145 -2.23 -22.21 -9.56
C PRO A 145 -1.33 -22.56 -10.75
N VAL A 146 -1.85 -23.27 -11.75
CA VAL A 146 -1.07 -23.72 -12.91
C VAL A 146 -0.46 -22.56 -13.71
N LYS A 147 -1.12 -21.40 -13.70
CA LYS A 147 -0.66 -20.17 -14.35
C LYS A 147 0.21 -19.27 -13.47
N TYR A 148 0.36 -19.61 -12.19
CA TYR A 148 1.20 -18.82 -11.30
C TYR A 148 2.67 -19.10 -11.60
N THR A 149 3.43 -18.03 -11.76
CA THR A 149 4.89 -18.05 -11.77
C THR A 149 5.33 -17.10 -10.68
N GLU A 150 6.04 -17.61 -9.68
CA GLU A 150 6.59 -16.78 -8.60
C GLU A 150 7.51 -15.70 -9.20
N PRO A 151 7.28 -14.41 -8.89
CA PRO A 151 8.14 -13.34 -9.38
C PRO A 151 9.58 -13.53 -8.92
N THR A 152 10.53 -13.44 -9.86
CA THR A 152 11.96 -13.46 -9.54
C THR A 152 12.57 -12.05 -9.50
N GLU A 153 11.80 -11.05 -9.94
CA GLU A 153 12.15 -9.64 -9.93
C GLU A 153 10.98 -8.89 -9.28
N PHE A 154 11.27 -8.08 -8.28
CA PHE A 154 10.27 -7.30 -7.56
C PHE A 154 10.29 -5.85 -8.05
N ILE A 155 9.10 -5.29 -8.24
CA ILE A 155 8.89 -3.88 -8.58
C ILE A 155 8.72 -3.13 -7.27
N GLU A 156 9.32 -1.95 -7.17
CA GLU A 156 9.07 -1.04 -6.06
C GLU A 156 7.61 -0.55 -6.12
N ARG A 157 6.89 -0.59 -5.00
CA ARG A 157 5.50 -0.15 -4.93
C ARG A 157 5.48 1.36 -5.18
N GLU A 158 4.68 1.85 -6.14
CA GLU A 158 4.43 3.29 -6.26
C GLU A 158 3.88 3.78 -4.93
N ASN A 159 4.53 4.78 -4.34
CA ASN A 159 4.11 5.25 -3.04
C ASN A 159 2.74 5.91 -3.18
N THR A 160 1.81 5.56 -2.31
CA THR A 160 0.47 6.15 -2.32
C THR A 160 0.47 7.48 -1.57
N ALA A 161 -0.17 8.49 -2.16
CA ALA A 161 -0.31 9.79 -1.51
C ALA A 161 -1.00 9.67 -0.14
N PRO A 162 -0.59 10.46 0.86
CA PRO A 162 -1.11 10.33 2.22
C PRO A 162 -2.61 10.63 2.27
N MET A 163 -3.35 9.80 3.04
CA MET A 163 -4.79 9.86 3.20
C MET A 163 -5.23 10.36 4.59
N SER A 164 -4.27 10.58 5.50
CA SER A 164 -4.50 11.07 6.86
C SER A 164 -3.40 12.03 7.31
N ALA A 165 -3.64 12.73 8.42
CA ALA A 165 -2.63 13.58 9.05
C ALA A 165 -1.38 12.78 9.44
N ALA A 166 -1.53 11.64 10.10
CA ALA A 166 -0.39 10.81 10.48
C ALA A 166 0.46 10.35 9.28
N GLN A 167 -0.18 9.98 8.16
CA GLN A 167 0.53 9.61 6.92
C GLN A 167 1.23 10.80 6.26
N ALA A 168 0.79 12.03 6.54
CA ALA A 168 1.40 13.25 6.02
C ALA A 168 2.63 13.70 6.84
N VAL A 169 2.91 13.09 7.99
CA VAL A 169 4.14 13.37 8.75
C VAL A 169 5.32 12.75 8.02
N GLY A 170 6.34 13.56 7.72
CA GLY A 170 7.51 13.11 6.96
C GLY A 170 8.35 14.25 6.41
N ILE A 171 9.33 13.91 5.57
CA ILE A 171 10.15 14.87 4.83
C ILE A 171 9.84 14.72 3.34
N TYR A 172 9.43 15.81 2.72
CA TYR A 172 9.07 15.89 1.31
C TYR A 172 9.92 16.92 0.58
N THR A 173 9.98 16.81 -0.73
CA THR A 173 10.78 17.73 -1.56
C THR A 173 10.02 18.33 -2.73
N PHE A 174 10.49 19.47 -3.21
CA PHE A 174 9.95 20.12 -4.39
C PHE A 174 11.01 20.95 -5.13
N GLY A 175 11.25 20.60 -6.39
CA GLY A 175 12.21 21.31 -7.22
C GLY A 175 11.55 22.40 -8.06
N PHE A 176 11.75 23.65 -7.69
CA PHE A 176 11.26 24.80 -8.47
C PHE A 176 12.31 25.24 -9.50
N ILE A 177 11.97 25.29 -10.79
CA ILE A 177 12.86 25.89 -11.79
C ILE A 177 12.66 27.41 -11.81
N ASN A 178 13.70 28.15 -11.44
CA ASN A 178 13.65 29.61 -11.44
C ASN A 178 13.76 30.21 -12.86
N ALA A 179 13.62 31.54 -12.96
CA ALA A 179 13.68 32.27 -14.24
C ALA A 179 15.02 32.13 -15.00
N TYR A 180 16.07 31.59 -14.37
CA TYR A 180 17.37 31.31 -14.97
C TYR A 180 17.55 29.84 -15.40
N GLY A 181 16.51 29.01 -15.26
CA GLY A 181 16.56 27.58 -15.61
C GLY A 181 17.32 26.74 -14.58
N VAL A 182 17.47 27.22 -13.35
CA VAL A 182 18.14 26.49 -12.26
C VAL A 182 17.09 25.95 -11.30
N THR A 183 17.17 24.66 -10.98
CA THR A 183 16.34 24.04 -9.94
C THR A 183 16.75 24.54 -8.55
N VAL A 184 15.77 25.06 -7.82
CA VAL A 184 15.87 25.47 -6.42
C VAL A 184 15.09 24.44 -5.60
N PRO A 185 15.76 23.65 -4.76
CA PRO A 185 15.09 22.66 -3.93
C PRO A 185 14.40 23.31 -2.73
N TYR A 186 13.18 22.82 -2.48
CA TYR A 186 12.44 22.98 -1.24
C TYR A 186 12.45 21.64 -0.52
N VAL A 187 12.68 21.66 0.79
CA VAL A 187 12.53 20.53 1.69
C VAL A 187 11.47 20.88 2.73
N VAL A 188 10.41 20.10 2.79
CA VAL A 188 9.25 20.29 3.67
C VAL A 188 9.27 19.20 4.73
N SER A 189 9.52 19.55 5.98
CA SER A 189 9.47 18.65 7.13
C SER A 189 8.17 18.88 7.89
N ILE A 190 7.23 17.95 7.76
CA ILE A 190 5.95 17.94 8.48
C ILE A 190 6.13 17.11 9.75
N LYS A 191 5.88 17.69 10.93
CA LYS A 191 6.18 17.06 12.21
C LYS A 191 4.91 16.60 12.92
N ALA A 192 5.04 15.51 13.66
CA ALA A 192 3.98 14.92 14.47
C ALA A 192 3.42 15.87 15.55
N ASP A 193 4.23 16.84 16.01
CA ASP A 193 3.84 17.82 17.03
C ASP A 193 2.91 18.93 16.50
N GLY A 194 2.51 18.86 15.23
CA GLY A 194 1.64 19.84 14.58
C GLY A 194 2.38 21.04 13.98
N THR A 195 3.72 21.07 14.06
CA THR A 195 4.54 22.11 13.40
C THR A 195 5.16 21.60 12.10
N ALA A 196 5.67 22.51 11.27
CA ALA A 196 6.40 22.12 10.05
C ALA A 196 7.51 23.13 9.73
N ASP A 197 8.56 22.66 9.07
CA ASP A 197 9.62 23.52 8.53
C ASP A 197 9.66 23.38 7.01
N ILE A 198 9.73 24.51 6.30
CA ILE A 198 9.93 24.57 4.86
C ILE A 198 11.27 25.24 4.62
N THR A 199 12.25 24.49 4.11
CA THR A 199 13.59 24.99 3.81
C THR A 199 13.77 25.13 2.30
N MET A 200 13.99 26.35 1.83
CA MET A 200 14.40 26.62 0.46
C MET A 200 15.92 26.76 0.41
N VAL A 201 16.60 25.99 -0.44
CA VAL A 201 18.06 26.11 -0.62
C VAL A 201 18.37 26.83 -1.92
N SER A 202 18.73 28.11 -1.83
CA SER A 202 19.08 28.92 -3.01
C SER A 202 20.57 29.22 -3.08
N ALA A 203 21.18 29.00 -4.25
CA ALA A 203 22.58 29.36 -4.50
C ALA A 203 22.84 30.89 -4.41
N TRP A 204 21.80 31.72 -4.45
CA TRP A 204 21.91 33.18 -4.50
C TRP A 204 21.77 33.85 -3.14
N VAL A 205 20.84 33.36 -2.32
CA VAL A 205 20.51 33.96 -1.01
C VAL A 205 20.86 33.04 0.17
N GLY A 206 21.38 31.83 -0.12
CA GLY A 206 21.60 30.80 0.87
C GLY A 206 20.32 30.05 1.25
N PRO A 207 20.40 29.15 2.24
CA PRO A 207 19.22 28.50 2.82
C PRO A 207 18.30 29.53 3.48
N GLN A 208 17.00 29.42 3.23
CA GLN A 208 15.96 30.15 3.95
C GLN A 208 15.01 29.14 4.57
N VAL A 209 14.71 29.33 5.85
CA VAL A 209 13.81 28.45 6.60
C VAL A 209 12.56 29.22 6.98
N TYR A 210 11.42 28.61 6.66
CA TYR A 210 10.10 29.07 7.06
C TYR A 210 9.53 28.06 8.06
N HIS A 211 9.01 28.53 9.18
CA HIS A 211 8.45 27.70 10.23
C HIS A 211 6.94 27.87 10.27
N ALA A 212 6.19 26.81 10.00
CA ALA A 212 4.76 26.76 10.26
C ALA A 212 4.55 26.47 11.75
N GLY A 213 3.94 27.43 12.46
CA GLY A 213 3.48 27.19 13.83
C GLY A 213 2.38 26.14 13.90
N LYS A 214 1.70 25.88 12.77
CA LYS A 214 0.64 24.89 12.67
C LYS A 214 0.49 24.35 11.24
N TRP A 215 0.21 23.05 11.11
CA TRP A 215 -0.29 22.46 9.87
C TRP A 215 -1.58 21.67 10.08
N GLU A 216 -2.36 21.50 9.02
CA GLU A 216 -3.59 20.70 9.00
C GLU A 216 -3.64 19.84 7.72
N TYR A 217 -3.99 18.56 7.86
CA TYR A 217 -4.34 17.75 6.71
C TYR A 217 -5.70 18.19 6.16
N VAL A 218 -5.76 18.35 4.85
CA VAL A 218 -6.95 18.70 4.09
C VAL A 218 -7.20 17.56 3.11
N PRO A 219 -8.47 17.19 2.81
CA PRO A 219 -8.77 16.12 1.86
C PRO A 219 -8.03 16.27 0.52
N ASP A 220 -7.90 15.15 -0.19
CA ASP A 220 -7.22 15.03 -1.48
C ASP A 220 -5.69 15.18 -1.38
N SER A 221 -5.09 14.60 -0.33
CA SER A 221 -3.63 14.59 -0.08
C SER A 221 -3.03 15.99 0.03
N LYS A 222 -3.78 16.92 0.62
CA LYS A 222 -3.36 18.31 0.80
C LYS A 222 -2.96 18.58 2.24
N VAL A 223 -2.00 19.48 2.41
CA VAL A 223 -1.65 20.03 3.73
C VAL A 223 -1.69 21.54 3.67
N MET A 224 -2.32 22.15 4.67
CA MET A 224 -2.34 23.58 4.86
C MET A 224 -1.39 23.95 6.00
N PHE A 225 -0.38 24.76 5.70
CA PHE A 225 0.50 25.39 6.66
C PHE A 225 -0.03 26.77 7.04
N SER A 226 0.06 27.11 8.32
CA SER A 226 -0.41 28.37 8.88
C SER A 226 0.53 28.86 9.99
N GLU A 227 0.33 30.09 10.43
CA GLU A 227 1.18 30.75 11.44
C GLU A 227 2.66 30.78 11.02
N MET A 228 2.90 31.02 9.72
CA MET A 228 4.26 30.99 9.17
C MET A 228 5.11 32.11 9.76
N THR A 229 6.29 31.75 10.22
CA THR A 229 7.38 32.63 10.63
C THR A 229 8.63 32.30 9.83
N TRP A 230 9.66 33.14 9.88
CA TRP A 230 10.89 32.94 9.10
C TRP A 230 12.10 33.49 9.84
N ASP A 231 13.24 32.88 9.55
CA ASP A 231 14.53 33.36 10.02
C ASP A 231 15.03 34.52 9.14
N GLY A 232 15.36 35.65 9.77
CA GLY A 232 16.04 36.76 9.11
C GLY A 232 15.12 37.74 8.38
N GLU A 233 15.44 38.07 7.12
CA GLU A 233 14.68 39.05 6.34
C GLU A 233 13.34 38.48 5.84
N GLU A 234 12.35 39.35 5.69
CA GLU A 234 11.05 38.97 5.14
C GLU A 234 11.20 38.33 3.75
N PRO A 235 10.43 37.26 3.45
CA PRO A 235 10.56 36.53 2.21
C PRO A 235 10.25 37.44 1.03
N LYS A 236 11.18 37.55 0.08
CA LYS A 236 11.02 38.45 -1.06
C LYS A 236 10.17 37.77 -2.13
N THR A 237 8.95 38.27 -2.33
CA THR A 237 8.02 37.82 -3.38
C THR A 237 8.47 38.22 -4.79
N GLU A 238 9.33 39.23 -4.91
CA GLU A 238 9.85 39.68 -6.19
C GLU A 238 11.13 38.91 -6.58
N GLY A 239 10.98 38.03 -7.57
CA GLY A 239 12.00 37.85 -8.59
C GLY A 239 12.72 36.51 -8.67
N ASN A 240 12.86 35.70 -7.61
CA ASN A 240 13.63 34.44 -7.70
C ASN A 240 13.38 33.35 -6.63
N GLY A 241 12.47 33.52 -5.68
CA GLY A 241 12.12 32.48 -4.71
C GLY A 241 10.62 32.58 -4.48
N ALA A 242 9.86 31.68 -5.09
CA ALA A 242 8.41 31.75 -5.02
C ALA A 242 7.98 31.47 -3.58
N VAL A 243 7.54 32.54 -2.93
CA VAL A 243 6.87 32.53 -1.64
C VAL A 243 5.43 32.14 -1.93
N TRP A 244 5.02 30.92 -1.57
CA TRP A 244 3.65 30.43 -1.79
C TRP A 244 2.73 30.75 -0.62
N PHE A 245 2.91 31.90 0.03
CA PHE A 245 1.98 32.36 1.05
C PHE A 245 0.88 33.17 0.40
N ALA A 246 -0.37 32.92 0.75
CA ALA A 246 -1.44 33.83 0.40
C ALA A 246 -1.16 35.22 1.02
N ASP A 247 -1.27 36.27 0.19
CA ASP A 247 -0.94 37.65 0.57
C ASP A 247 -1.64 38.05 1.87
N GLY A 248 -0.85 38.37 2.90
CA GLY A 248 -1.33 38.90 4.17
C GLY A 248 -1.98 37.88 5.11
N THR A 249 -2.04 36.58 4.76
CA THR A 249 -2.52 35.53 5.68
C THR A 249 -1.38 34.66 6.23
N TYR A 250 -0.22 34.61 5.55
CA TYR A 250 0.90 33.74 5.93
C TYR A 250 0.49 32.25 6.02
N GLU A 251 -0.41 31.84 5.13
CA GLU A 251 -0.90 30.47 4.97
C GLU A 251 -0.49 29.94 3.60
N SER A 252 -0.28 28.63 3.49
CA SER A 252 0.09 27.96 2.24
C SER A 252 -0.48 26.56 2.17
N THR A 253 -1.07 26.17 1.04
CA THR A 253 -1.58 24.81 0.81
C THR A 253 -0.69 24.09 -0.19
N TRP A 254 -0.37 22.84 0.11
CA TRP A 254 0.51 21.98 -0.69
C TRP A 254 -0.15 20.63 -0.92
N VAL A 255 0.21 19.98 -2.01
CA VAL A 255 -0.23 18.65 -2.42
C VAL A 255 0.93 17.69 -2.22
N LEU A 256 0.71 16.66 -1.42
CA LEU A 256 1.65 15.57 -1.18
C LEU A 256 1.39 14.48 -2.22
N ASP A 257 2.44 14.02 -2.90
CA ASP A 257 2.38 12.71 -3.55
C ASP A 257 2.97 11.65 -2.62
N GLY A 258 2.75 10.38 -2.95
CA GLY A 258 3.34 9.33 -2.13
C GLY A 258 4.85 9.27 -2.27
N ASP A 259 5.41 9.74 -3.38
CA ASP A 259 6.81 9.58 -3.77
C ASP A 259 7.76 10.56 -3.07
N GLY A 260 7.34 11.09 -1.92
CA GLY A 260 8.13 12.04 -1.14
C GLY A 260 8.21 13.43 -1.77
N ASN A 261 7.30 13.79 -2.70
CA ASN A 261 7.19 15.15 -3.18
C ASN A 261 6.03 15.91 -2.52
N CYS A 262 6.21 17.22 -2.39
CA CYS A 262 5.20 18.12 -1.84
C CYS A 262 5.20 19.40 -2.66
N VAL A 263 4.16 19.60 -3.48
CA VAL A 263 4.08 20.70 -4.45
C VAL A 263 3.06 21.74 -3.98
N PRO A 264 3.32 23.06 -4.08
CA PRO A 264 2.31 24.07 -3.74
C PRO A 264 1.02 23.87 -4.56
N ASP A 265 -0.14 23.95 -3.91
CA ASP A 265 -1.44 23.76 -4.56
C ASP A 265 -1.66 24.84 -5.63
N GLY A 266 -2.03 24.41 -6.84
CA GLY A 266 -2.17 25.29 -7.99
C GLY A 266 -0.85 25.80 -8.59
N TYR A 267 0.31 25.20 -8.27
CA TYR A 267 1.56 25.51 -8.95
C TYR A 267 1.47 25.19 -10.46
N GLU A 268 1.68 26.22 -11.31
CA GLU A 268 1.65 26.09 -12.78
C GLU A 268 3.06 26.17 -13.42
N GLY A 269 4.12 26.28 -12.62
CA GLY A 269 5.49 26.42 -13.13
C GLY A 269 6.14 25.08 -13.50
N GLU A 270 7.38 25.15 -13.98
CA GLU A 270 8.16 23.95 -14.31
C GLU A 270 8.75 23.34 -13.03
N ILE A 271 8.67 22.01 -12.91
CA ILE A 271 9.23 21.23 -11.82
C ILE A 271 10.56 20.65 -12.30
N GLY A 272 11.62 20.84 -11.50
CA GLY A 272 12.96 20.33 -11.79
C GLY A 272 13.33 19.19 -10.87
N GLU A 273 14.20 18.31 -11.35
CA GLU A 273 14.80 17.25 -10.54
C GLU A 273 15.77 17.85 -9.51
N ILE A 274 15.73 17.31 -8.29
CA ILE A 274 16.63 17.69 -7.20
C ILE A 274 17.69 16.60 -7.03
N ASP A 275 18.96 17.00 -7.04
CA ASP A 275 20.04 16.12 -6.58
C ASP A 275 20.13 16.17 -5.05
N LEU A 276 19.37 15.28 -4.40
CA LEU A 276 19.29 15.18 -2.93
C LEU A 276 20.66 14.90 -2.28
N SER A 277 21.60 14.28 -3.00
CA SER A 277 22.94 13.98 -2.48
C SER A 277 23.80 15.22 -2.24
N THR A 278 23.38 16.36 -2.79
CA THR A 278 24.07 17.65 -2.64
C THR A 278 23.53 18.52 -1.51
N LEU A 279 22.43 18.10 -0.86
CA LEU A 279 21.84 18.81 0.26
C LEU A 279 22.62 18.57 1.56
N ASP A 280 22.65 19.58 2.43
CA ASP A 280 23.23 19.44 3.76
C ASP A 280 22.42 18.40 4.56
N PRO A 281 23.05 17.43 5.25
CA PRO A 281 22.34 16.46 6.10
C PRO A 281 21.49 17.11 7.20
N ALA A 282 21.78 18.34 7.61
CA ALA A 282 20.94 19.09 8.54
C ALA A 282 19.62 19.57 7.91
N ILE A 283 19.54 19.61 6.58
CA ILE A 283 18.35 19.99 5.81
C ILE A 283 17.63 18.73 5.28
N TYR A 284 18.38 17.78 4.74
CA TYR A 284 17.87 16.50 4.23
C TYR A 284 18.70 15.36 4.81
N PRO A 285 18.27 14.75 5.93
CA PRO A 285 19.04 13.72 6.62
C PRO A 285 19.17 12.44 5.78
N ALA A 286 20.25 11.68 6.02
CA ALA A 286 20.33 10.32 5.53
C ALA A 286 19.19 9.53 6.21
N ASN A 287 18.26 8.98 5.43
CA ASN A 287 16.98 8.38 5.85
C ASN A 287 15.76 9.32 5.96
N ALA A 288 15.76 10.48 5.28
CA ALA A 288 14.60 11.36 5.22
C ALA A 288 13.30 10.65 4.75
N ASP A 289 13.43 9.66 3.86
CA ASP A 289 12.37 8.78 3.35
C ASP A 289 11.70 7.90 4.43
N LYS A 290 12.32 7.79 5.61
CA LYS A 290 11.84 6.95 6.72
C LYS A 290 11.25 7.76 7.87
N VAL A 291 11.32 9.09 7.80
CA VAL A 291 10.71 9.97 8.81
C VAL A 291 9.19 9.91 8.65
N GLY A 292 8.47 9.60 9.73
CA GLY A 292 7.03 9.44 9.68
C GLY A 292 6.44 8.80 10.93
N ILE A 293 5.12 8.64 10.92
CA ILE A 293 4.39 7.88 11.94
C ILE A 293 3.92 6.57 11.34
N TYR A 294 4.31 5.47 11.97
CA TYR A 294 3.91 4.12 11.59
C TYR A 294 3.06 3.50 12.68
N THR A 295 2.13 2.63 12.31
CA THR A 295 1.26 1.96 13.29
C THR A 295 1.10 0.48 13.02
N PHE A 296 0.91 -0.31 14.07
CA PHE A 296 0.54 -1.72 13.96
C PHE A 296 -0.19 -2.21 15.20
N GLY A 297 -1.08 -3.18 15.03
CA GLY A 297 -1.88 -3.75 16.10
C GLY A 297 -1.51 -5.20 16.37
N PHE A 298 -1.18 -5.55 17.62
CA PHE A 298 -1.02 -6.94 18.02
C PHE A 298 -2.26 -7.49 18.70
N ILE A 299 -2.76 -8.63 18.26
CA ILE A 299 -3.80 -9.34 19.01
C ILE A 299 -3.12 -10.07 20.17
N ASN A 300 -3.43 -9.66 21.40
CA ASN A 300 -2.89 -10.32 22.58
C ASN A 300 -3.58 -11.69 22.84
N ALA A 301 -3.10 -12.43 23.84
CA ALA A 301 -3.65 -13.74 24.21
C ALA A 301 -5.15 -13.73 24.61
N TYR A 302 -5.75 -12.56 24.77
CA TYR A 302 -7.18 -12.38 25.06
C TYR A 302 -8.01 -11.99 23.83
N GLY A 303 -7.42 -11.98 22.63
CA GLY A 303 -8.11 -11.58 21.39
C GLY A 303 -8.34 -10.07 21.27
N VAL A 304 -7.58 -9.25 22.01
CA VAL A 304 -7.69 -7.78 21.98
C VAL A 304 -6.51 -7.20 21.21
N THR A 305 -6.79 -6.37 20.20
CA THR A 305 -5.75 -5.60 19.50
C THR A 305 -5.15 -4.53 20.41
N VAL A 306 -3.83 -4.55 20.57
CA VAL A 306 -3.03 -3.55 21.27
C VAL A 306 -2.33 -2.70 20.22
N PRO A 307 -2.69 -1.42 20.06
CA PRO A 307 -2.01 -0.52 19.15
C PRO A 307 -0.58 -0.20 19.60
N TYR A 308 0.28 -0.12 18.61
CA TYR A 308 1.61 0.45 18.73
C TYR A 308 1.79 1.53 17.66
N ILE A 309 2.53 2.57 18.04
CA ILE A 309 2.82 3.73 17.20
C ILE A 309 4.33 3.94 17.21
N VAL A 310 4.96 3.98 16.05
CA VAL A 310 6.38 4.31 15.90
C VAL A 310 6.48 5.69 15.28
N SER A 311 7.05 6.64 16.00
CA SER A 311 7.36 7.99 15.50
C SER A 311 8.84 8.08 15.16
N ALA A 312 9.19 7.86 13.89
CA ALA A 312 10.54 8.00 13.36
C ALA A 312 10.84 9.49 13.08
N LYS A 313 11.97 10.01 13.58
CA LYS A 313 12.29 11.44 13.54
C LYS A 313 13.43 11.74 12.57
N ALA A 314 13.58 13.02 12.24
CA ALA A 314 14.61 13.50 11.34
C ALA A 314 16.03 13.46 11.96
N ASP A 315 16.14 13.45 13.30
CA ASP A 315 17.41 13.51 14.02
C ASP A 315 18.10 12.15 14.18
N GLY A 316 17.66 11.18 13.40
CA GLY A 316 17.75 9.81 13.85
C GLY A 316 16.52 9.56 14.69
N THR A 317 16.61 9.45 16.01
CA THR A 317 15.64 8.88 17.01
C THR A 317 14.24 8.36 16.61
N ALA A 318 13.76 7.33 17.29
CA ALA A 318 12.37 6.88 17.17
C ALA A 318 11.72 6.72 18.55
N ASP A 319 10.47 7.16 18.69
CA ASP A 319 9.65 6.85 19.86
C ASP A 319 8.67 5.72 19.50
N ILE A 320 8.53 4.72 20.37
CA ILE A 320 7.57 3.62 20.21
C ILE A 320 6.54 3.72 21.33
N TYR A 321 5.28 3.96 21.00
CA TYR A 321 4.21 4.04 21.98
C TYR A 321 3.37 2.77 21.91
N MET A 322 3.17 2.12 23.06
CA MET A 322 2.18 1.04 23.20
C MET A 322 0.95 1.62 23.89
N VAL A 323 -0.21 1.48 23.25
CA VAL A 323 -1.48 1.98 23.78
C VAL A 323 -2.31 0.77 24.20
N SER A 324 -2.45 0.56 25.51
CA SER A 324 -3.22 -0.58 26.05
C SER A 324 -4.37 -0.12 26.93
N ALA A 325 -5.54 -0.70 26.71
CA ALA A 325 -6.74 -0.43 27.52
C ALA A 325 -6.57 -0.80 29.01
N TRP A 326 -5.60 -1.66 29.34
CA TRP A 326 -5.40 -2.19 30.69
C TRP A 326 -4.38 -1.41 31.52
N VAL A 327 -3.37 -0.85 30.86
CA VAL A 327 -2.25 -0.14 31.52
C VAL A 327 -2.14 1.32 31.12
N GLY A 328 -3.02 1.79 30.23
CA GLY A 328 -2.93 3.12 29.62
C GLY A 328 -1.87 3.16 28.51
N THR A 329 -1.55 4.37 28.06
CA THR A 329 -0.45 4.60 27.13
C THR A 329 0.89 4.46 27.84
N GLN A 330 1.73 3.57 27.35
CA GLN A 330 3.12 3.42 27.75
C GLN A 330 4.00 3.89 26.59
N ALA A 331 4.98 4.74 26.89
CA ALA A 331 5.96 5.22 25.92
C ALA A 331 7.28 4.47 26.12
N TYR A 332 7.83 3.96 25.02
CA TYR A 332 9.15 3.39 24.91
C TYR A 332 9.98 4.35 24.08
N HIS A 333 11.16 4.73 24.58
CA HIS A 333 12.05 5.64 23.87
C HIS A 333 13.22 4.83 23.32
N ALA A 334 13.22 4.58 22.01
CA ALA A 334 14.41 4.06 21.36
C ALA A 334 15.44 5.20 21.28
N GLY A 335 16.71 4.91 21.58
CA GLY A 335 17.79 5.89 21.53
C GLY A 335 18.06 6.48 20.13
N HIS A 336 19.11 7.31 20.01
CA HIS A 336 19.57 7.88 18.74
C HIS A 336 19.85 6.78 17.69
N TRP A 337 19.57 7.04 16.41
CA TRP A 337 19.71 6.10 15.27
C TRP A 337 21.13 5.60 14.99
N GLY A 338 22.11 5.92 15.82
CA GLY A 338 23.50 5.49 15.65
C GLY A 338 23.69 3.98 15.61
N ASP A 339 22.73 3.21 16.11
CA ASP A 339 22.79 1.76 16.15
C ASP A 339 21.84 1.09 15.14
N MET A 340 20.84 1.79 14.59
CA MET A 340 19.91 1.20 13.63
C MET A 340 20.59 0.98 12.27
N SER A 341 21.05 -0.25 12.01
CA SER A 341 21.52 -0.63 10.68
C SER A 341 20.34 -0.98 9.79
N GLN A 342 20.26 -0.34 8.63
CA GLN A 342 19.49 -0.91 7.53
C GLN A 342 20.11 -2.24 7.16
N ASN A 343 19.35 -3.29 7.36
CA ASN A 343 19.72 -4.59 6.85
C ASN A 343 19.57 -4.54 5.32
N GLY A 344 20.42 -5.28 4.60
CA GLY A 344 20.37 -5.33 3.13
C GLY A 344 19.06 -5.87 2.54
N ASP A 345 18.12 -6.27 3.40
CA ASP A 345 16.80 -6.81 3.08
C ASP A 345 15.65 -5.79 3.26
N GLY A 346 15.96 -4.51 3.54
CA GLY A 346 14.95 -3.47 3.71
C GLY A 346 14.37 -3.34 5.12
N THR A 347 14.79 -4.18 6.07
CA THR A 347 14.38 -4.08 7.47
C THR A 347 15.18 -3.04 8.26
N ILE A 348 14.58 -2.53 9.32
CA ILE A 348 15.14 -1.58 10.27
C ILE A 348 15.28 -2.26 11.64
N SER A 349 16.51 -2.34 12.13
CA SER A 349 16.78 -2.80 13.49
C SER A 349 16.68 -1.64 14.47
N PHE A 350 15.83 -1.71 15.49
CA PHE A 350 15.90 -0.82 16.66
C PHE A 350 16.80 -1.45 17.70
N VAL A 351 17.73 -0.67 18.24
CA VAL A 351 18.80 -1.10 19.16
C VAL A 351 18.87 -0.13 20.33
N ASP A 352 19.39 -0.60 21.47
CA ASP A 352 19.55 0.20 22.69
C ASP A 352 18.28 0.95 23.14
N MET A 353 17.14 0.24 23.07
CA MET A 353 15.87 0.78 23.56
C MET A 353 15.88 1.06 25.07
N THR A 354 15.51 2.27 25.45
CA THR A 354 15.40 2.68 26.86
C THR A 354 13.95 2.82 27.29
N TRP A 355 13.68 2.48 28.55
CA TRP A 355 12.35 2.44 29.13
C TRP A 355 12.15 3.62 30.09
N ASP A 356 11.06 4.38 29.89
CA ASP A 356 10.58 5.36 30.87
C ASP A 356 9.39 4.78 31.67
N GLY A 357 9.62 4.42 32.95
CA GLY A 357 8.58 3.90 33.85
C GLY A 357 8.91 2.59 34.58
N GLU A 358 7.87 1.91 35.09
CA GLU A 358 7.99 0.57 35.71
C GLU A 358 8.12 -0.51 34.62
N GLU A 359 9.01 -1.49 34.85
CA GLU A 359 9.29 -2.63 33.96
C GLU A 359 7.98 -3.30 33.45
N PRO A 360 7.92 -3.68 32.16
CA PRO A 360 6.72 -4.26 31.56
C PRO A 360 6.38 -5.53 32.31
N ARG A 361 5.11 -5.69 32.68
CA ARG A 361 4.64 -7.00 33.15
C ARG A 361 4.61 -7.95 31.97
N THR A 362 5.53 -8.91 31.97
CA THR A 362 5.68 -9.97 30.96
C THR A 362 4.51 -10.96 30.98
N GLU A 363 3.77 -11.05 32.08
CA GLU A 363 2.63 -11.97 32.21
C GLU A 363 1.34 -11.36 31.61
N GLY A 364 0.98 -11.82 30.40
CA GLY A 364 -0.39 -11.77 29.87
C GLY A 364 -0.78 -10.54 29.05
N ASN A 365 0.03 -9.47 28.99
CA ASN A 365 -0.40 -8.20 28.40
C ASN A 365 0.12 -7.91 26.97
N GLY A 366 0.73 -8.89 26.30
CA GLY A 366 1.25 -8.70 24.94
C GLY A 366 2.58 -7.93 24.85
N ALA A 367 3.19 -7.58 25.98
CA ALA A 367 4.47 -6.87 26.05
C ALA A 367 5.71 -7.75 25.77
N VAL A 368 5.54 -8.88 25.07
CA VAL A 368 6.62 -9.85 24.84
C VAL A 368 7.19 -9.62 23.45
N TRP A 369 8.09 -8.65 23.32
CA TRP A 369 9.00 -8.59 22.16
C TRP A 369 10.45 -8.23 22.51
N PHE A 370 10.72 -7.77 23.73
CA PHE A 370 12.10 -7.72 24.23
C PHE A 370 12.36 -9.02 24.98
N ALA A 371 13.09 -9.96 24.36
CA ALA A 371 13.63 -11.09 25.10
C ALA A 371 14.43 -10.54 26.30
N GLU A 372 14.29 -11.17 27.48
CA GLU A 372 14.98 -10.73 28.70
C GLU A 372 16.46 -10.48 28.41
N GLY A 373 16.87 -9.20 28.42
CA GLY A 373 18.27 -8.79 28.26
C GLY A 373 18.77 -8.52 26.84
N THR A 374 17.92 -8.54 25.81
CA THR A 374 18.28 -8.03 24.47
C THR A 374 17.29 -6.95 24.03
N TYR A 375 17.78 -5.71 23.94
CA TYR A 375 17.02 -4.52 23.53
C TYR A 375 17.16 -4.27 22.02
N GLU A 376 17.17 -5.34 21.24
CA GLU A 376 17.33 -5.30 19.78
C GLU A 376 16.14 -5.99 19.12
N SER A 377 15.56 -5.38 18.09
CA SER A 377 14.48 -5.98 17.30
C SER A 377 14.50 -5.46 15.86
N ASP A 378 14.32 -6.36 14.89
CA ASP A 378 14.21 -6.03 13.47
C ASP A 378 12.75 -5.79 13.08
N TRP A 379 12.49 -4.78 12.25
CA TRP A 379 11.16 -4.37 11.83
C TRP A 379 11.12 -4.10 10.33
N ILE A 380 9.97 -4.36 9.72
CA ILE A 380 9.66 -4.07 8.32
C ILE A 380 8.78 -2.83 8.34
N LEU A 381 9.27 -1.72 7.78
CA LEU A 381 8.44 -0.54 7.49
C LEU A 381 7.79 -0.71 6.13
N ASN A 382 6.46 -0.69 6.09
CA ASN A 382 5.69 -0.77 4.86
C ASN A 382 5.32 0.63 4.37
N ALA A 383 5.24 0.78 3.04
CA ALA A 383 4.88 2.06 2.40
C ALA A 383 3.46 2.55 2.73
N ASP A 384 2.59 1.69 3.25
CA ASP A 384 1.22 2.03 3.67
C ASP A 384 1.16 2.69 5.06
N GLY A 385 2.31 2.89 5.71
CA GLY A 385 2.41 3.43 7.07
C GLY A 385 2.25 2.37 8.16
N THR A 386 2.28 1.08 7.81
CA THR A 386 2.36 0.00 8.78
C THR A 386 3.81 -0.38 9.08
N CYS A 387 4.06 -0.96 10.25
CA CYS A 387 5.39 -1.42 10.68
C CYS A 387 5.23 -2.72 11.45
N VAL A 388 5.92 -3.80 11.07
CA VAL A 388 5.78 -5.11 11.74
C VAL A 388 7.15 -5.64 12.17
N PRO A 389 7.31 -6.28 13.34
CA PRO A 389 8.56 -6.95 13.65
C PRO A 389 8.79 -8.05 12.63
N LYS A 390 10.03 -8.16 12.14
CA LYS A 390 10.44 -9.10 11.09
C LYS A 390 10.14 -10.56 11.44
N ASP A 391 10.29 -10.91 12.72
CA ASP A 391 10.08 -12.27 13.23
C ASP A 391 8.69 -12.47 13.90
N TYR A 392 7.72 -11.59 13.64
CA TYR A 392 6.39 -11.67 14.24
C TYR A 392 5.56 -12.82 13.66
N GLU A 393 5.32 -13.87 14.46
CA GLU A 393 4.48 -15.03 14.09
C GLU A 393 3.02 -14.93 14.59
N GLY A 394 2.61 -13.80 15.18
CA GLY A 394 1.27 -13.64 15.78
C GLY A 394 0.21 -13.08 14.83
N GLU A 395 -1.03 -12.95 15.32
CA GLU A 395 -2.10 -12.31 14.56
C GLU A 395 -2.03 -10.78 14.67
N ILE A 396 -1.97 -10.11 13.51
CA ILE A 396 -2.06 -8.65 13.39
C ILE A 396 -3.54 -8.25 13.43
N GLY A 397 -3.88 -7.30 14.29
CA GLY A 397 -5.23 -6.75 14.43
C GLY A 397 -5.35 -5.33 13.90
N GLU A 398 -6.55 -4.95 13.46
CA GLU A 398 -6.84 -3.57 13.07
C GLU A 398 -6.79 -2.63 14.28
N ILE A 399 -6.16 -1.47 14.08
CA ILE A 399 -6.14 -0.38 15.06
C ILE A 399 -7.28 0.58 14.76
N ASP A 400 -8.10 0.84 15.78
CA ASP A 400 -8.97 2.01 15.75
C ASP A 400 -8.17 3.27 16.08
N VAL A 401 -7.60 3.89 15.04
CA VAL A 401 -6.76 5.09 15.19
C VAL A 401 -7.50 6.28 15.79
N THR A 402 -8.84 6.31 15.74
CA THR A 402 -9.64 7.40 16.30
C THR A 402 -9.63 7.44 17.83
N THR A 403 -9.15 6.36 18.46
CA THR A 403 -9.03 6.23 19.92
C THR A 403 -7.66 6.62 20.46
N LEU A 404 -6.69 6.89 19.58
CA LEU A 404 -5.32 7.24 19.95
C LEU A 404 -5.23 8.68 20.44
N ASP A 405 -4.29 8.95 21.34
CA ASP A 405 -4.03 10.30 21.85
C ASP A 405 -3.56 11.21 20.70
N PRO A 406 -4.25 12.32 20.40
CA PRO A 406 -3.85 13.26 19.35
C PRO A 406 -2.45 13.86 19.54
N ALA A 407 -1.92 13.85 20.77
CA ALA A 407 -0.55 14.29 21.04
C ALA A 407 0.51 13.29 20.56
N ILE A 408 0.12 12.05 20.26
CA ILE A 408 0.98 10.95 19.82
C ILE A 408 0.68 10.57 18.38
N TYR A 409 -0.60 10.59 18.00
CA TYR A 409 -1.09 10.30 16.66
C TYR A 409 -1.99 11.45 16.18
N PRO A 410 -1.48 12.38 15.36
CA PRO A 410 -2.27 13.49 14.86
C PRO A 410 -3.44 12.96 14.02
N GLN A 411 -4.64 13.46 14.31
CA GLN A 411 -5.91 13.05 13.71
C GLN A 411 -6.23 13.82 12.43
#